data_AF-A0A7Z2ZML4-F1
#
_entry.id   AF-A0A7Z2ZML4-F1
#
_cell.length_a   1.000
_cell.length_b   1.000
_cell.length_c   1.000
_cell.angle_alpha   90.00
_cell.angle_beta   90.00
_cell.angle_gamma   90.00
#
_symmetry.space_group_name_H-M   'P 1'
#
loop_
_entity.id
_entity.type
_entity.pdbx_description
1 polymer ?
#
loop_
_entity_poly.entity_id
_entity_poly.type
_entity_poly.pdbx_seq_one_letter_code
_entity_poly.pdbx_strand_id
1 'polypeptide(L)'
;MGNRKANTSGRIDLRGYTYEGELRCNKPHGFGKEFDRTGGLNYEGFWQYGLKNGQGKEYRSRVYDLVYEGEFKNNHYEGKGIFYFNNGYVYHGHFEDREFQGPGVVYAPDGELNFVGTFSKNKKDGIGFQYYKGKVIKGEWEEGELIRQIDPDHGSRDYFESIDREKKIHFDEILFELGVEMPSLVPSRTSIPLTDQTVLKLDPSLEKAIRKDPRIQNPNPITIGDMKQLYYLDCSYGEWIKDLTGIEHAVNLSDLDLSGSLDDSIIELPDLSCLVNLNSLNLNSTNISSVDSLANLPNLADLYLQDTCVTDLKPLARIKTLESLSVERDWVDLEDLKFLVERNPSLTIYGYNDDEDDDDYDDDCDLYEDED
;
A
#
# COMPACT_ATOMS: atom_id res chain seq x y z
N MET A 1 -29.75 29.87 34.92
CA MET A 1 -28.30 30.18 34.94
C MET A 1 -27.59 29.08 34.19
N GLY A 2 -27.03 29.39 33.02
CA GLY A 2 -26.51 28.40 32.09
C GLY A 2 -25.18 27.81 32.57
N ASN A 3 -25.14 26.51 32.80
CA ASN A 3 -23.90 25.76 32.94
C ASN A 3 -23.20 25.74 31.57
N ARG A 4 -22.37 26.74 31.29
CA ARG A 4 -21.33 26.63 30.27
C ARG A 4 -20.34 25.60 30.78
N LYS A 5 -20.55 24.32 30.45
CA LYS A 5 -19.53 23.28 30.63
C LYS A 5 -18.30 23.77 29.85
N ALA A 6 -17.22 24.03 30.57
CA ALA A 6 -15.97 24.55 30.02
C ALA A 6 -15.44 23.58 28.96
N ASN A 7 -14.84 24.13 27.90
CA ASN A 7 -14.01 23.33 27.01
C ASN A 7 -12.77 22.90 27.82
N THR A 8 -12.47 21.62 27.84
CA THR A 8 -11.28 21.07 28.47
C THR A 8 -10.47 20.33 27.42
N SER A 9 -9.18 20.59 27.31
CA SER A 9 -8.30 19.78 26.47
C SER A 9 -7.93 18.48 27.21
N GLY A 10 -7.93 17.34 26.53
CA GLY A 10 -7.58 16.08 27.14
C GLY A 10 -7.56 14.92 26.16
N ARG A 11 -7.07 13.77 26.64
CA ARG A 11 -7.07 12.50 25.93
C ARG A 11 -8.17 11.59 26.50
N ILE A 12 -8.99 11.01 25.64
CA ILE A 12 -10.05 10.07 26.03
C ILE A 12 -10.00 8.82 25.16
N ASP A 13 -10.15 7.65 25.78
CA ASP A 13 -10.31 6.39 25.08
C ASP A 13 -11.79 6.12 24.83
N LEU A 14 -12.15 6.02 23.56
CA LEU A 14 -13.51 5.74 23.11
C LEU A 14 -13.57 4.31 22.55
N ARG A 15 -14.77 3.75 22.43
CA ARG A 15 -14.94 2.39 21.89
C ARG A 15 -14.54 2.36 20.41
N GLY A 16 -13.27 2.07 20.14
CA GLY A 16 -12.74 1.93 18.77
C GLY A 16 -11.52 2.79 18.46
N TYR A 17 -11.32 3.91 19.16
CA TYR A 17 -10.26 4.87 18.90
C TYR A 17 -9.91 5.69 20.15
N THR A 18 -8.75 6.31 20.16
CA THR A 18 -8.36 7.30 21.17
C THR A 18 -8.44 8.69 20.57
N TYR A 19 -9.00 9.65 21.31
CA TYR A 19 -9.08 11.04 20.89
C TYR A 19 -8.21 11.92 21.78
N GLU A 20 -7.50 12.88 21.18
CA GLU A 20 -6.72 13.90 21.87
C GLU A 20 -7.07 15.28 21.32
N GLY A 21 -7.61 16.15 22.17
CA GLY A 21 -7.98 17.49 21.74
C GLY A 21 -8.96 18.16 22.69
N GLU A 22 -9.71 19.11 22.14
CA GLU A 22 -10.74 19.82 22.88
C GLU A 22 -11.97 18.93 23.16
N LEU A 23 -12.51 19.05 24.37
CA LEU A 23 -13.69 18.29 24.79
C LEU A 23 -14.79 19.24 25.22
N ARG A 24 -16.02 18.88 24.85
CA ARG A 24 -17.23 19.51 25.35
C ARG A 24 -18.22 18.45 25.78
N CYS A 25 -18.62 18.48 27.06
CA CYS A 25 -19.50 17.48 27.65
C CYS A 25 -18.99 16.03 27.52
N ASN A 26 -17.68 15.81 27.71
CA ASN A 26 -17.01 14.50 27.52
C ASN A 26 -17.14 13.93 26.09
N LYS A 27 -17.29 14.79 25.09
CA LYS A 27 -17.27 14.43 23.67
C LYS A 27 -16.21 15.26 22.93
N PRO A 28 -15.55 14.70 21.91
CA PRO A 28 -14.71 15.45 20.98
C PRO A 28 -15.42 16.71 20.46
N HIS A 29 -14.76 17.86 20.53
CA HIS A 29 -15.28 19.14 20.07
C HIS A 29 -14.12 20.07 19.74
N GLY A 30 -14.28 21.06 18.86
CA GLY A 30 -13.14 21.92 18.50
C GLY A 30 -12.07 21.14 17.74
N PHE A 31 -10.81 21.57 17.79
CA PHE A 31 -9.75 20.89 17.05
C PHE A 31 -9.20 19.68 17.84
N GLY A 32 -8.90 18.58 17.16
CA GLY A 32 -8.27 17.41 17.77
C GLY A 32 -7.88 16.30 16.82
N LYS A 33 -7.25 15.28 17.39
CA LYS A 33 -6.68 14.12 16.70
C LYS A 33 -7.36 12.85 17.16
N GLU A 34 -7.66 11.98 16.21
CA GLU A 34 -8.12 10.62 16.42
C GLU A 34 -7.00 9.65 16.05
N PHE A 35 -6.76 8.71 16.95
CA PHE A 35 -5.83 7.62 16.77
C PHE A 35 -6.60 6.30 16.81
N ASP A 36 -6.24 5.35 15.97
CA ASP A 36 -6.83 4.01 16.03
C ASP A 36 -6.42 3.26 17.32
N ARG A 37 -6.85 2.01 17.50
CA ARG A 37 -6.46 1.20 18.69
C ARG A 37 -4.96 0.93 18.76
N THR A 38 -4.27 1.07 17.63
CA THR A 38 -2.82 0.96 17.57
C THR A 38 -2.18 2.29 18.00
N GLY A 39 -2.85 3.43 17.88
CA GLY A 39 -2.25 4.73 18.14
C GLY A 39 -1.72 5.38 16.87
N GLY A 40 -1.96 4.78 15.70
CA GLY A 40 -1.73 5.41 14.41
C GLY A 40 -2.74 6.54 14.20
N LEU A 41 -2.28 7.68 13.66
CA LEU A 41 -3.13 8.85 13.44
C LEU A 41 -4.14 8.54 12.33
N ASN A 42 -5.43 8.49 12.65
CA ASN A 42 -6.50 8.27 11.67
C ASN A 42 -7.08 9.58 11.16
N TYR A 43 -7.19 10.60 12.03
CA TYR A 43 -7.77 11.88 11.65
C TYR A 43 -7.20 13.03 12.47
N GLU A 44 -7.06 14.19 11.83
CA GLU A 44 -6.71 15.46 12.47
C GLU A 44 -7.62 16.56 11.90
N GLY A 45 -8.37 17.24 12.75
CA GLY A 45 -9.27 18.29 12.28
C GLY A 45 -10.31 18.73 13.30
N PHE A 46 -11.36 19.38 12.79
CA PHE A 46 -12.43 19.91 13.62
C PHE A 46 -13.50 18.87 13.96
N TRP A 47 -13.98 18.96 15.20
CA TRP A 47 -14.99 18.09 15.79
C TRP A 47 -16.17 18.91 16.31
N GLN A 48 -17.36 18.35 16.18
CA GLN A 48 -18.56 18.87 16.79
C GLN A 48 -19.35 17.75 17.47
N TYR A 49 -19.27 17.70 18.80
CA TYR A 49 -20.05 16.78 19.66
C TYR A 49 -19.83 15.30 19.34
N GLY A 50 -18.58 14.93 19.08
CA GLY A 50 -18.14 13.55 18.79
C GLY A 50 -18.19 13.16 17.32
N LEU A 51 -18.45 14.11 16.43
CA LEU A 51 -18.46 13.88 14.98
C LEU A 51 -17.45 14.82 14.30
N LYS A 52 -16.69 14.30 13.34
CA LYS A 52 -15.82 15.09 12.45
C LYS A 52 -16.70 16.09 11.69
N ASN A 53 -16.39 17.38 11.82
CA ASN A 53 -17.19 18.48 11.27
C ASN A 53 -16.30 19.69 11.00
N GLY A 54 -16.33 20.24 9.78
CA GLY A 54 -15.43 21.29 9.31
C GLY A 54 -14.18 20.71 8.65
N GLN A 55 -13.12 21.52 8.55
CA GLN A 55 -11.88 21.12 7.88
C GLN A 55 -11.15 20.00 8.63
N GLY A 56 -10.58 19.05 7.90
CA GLY A 56 -9.75 18.00 8.48
C GLY A 56 -8.97 17.18 7.45
N LYS A 57 -8.11 16.32 7.98
CA LYS A 57 -7.28 15.37 7.24
C LYS A 57 -7.52 13.96 7.78
N GLU A 58 -7.76 13.01 6.90
CA GLU A 58 -7.89 11.59 7.23
C GLU A 58 -6.71 10.81 6.65
N TYR A 59 -6.18 9.89 7.44
CA TYR A 59 -4.98 9.13 7.12
C TYR A 59 -5.25 7.63 7.26
N ARG A 60 -4.53 6.83 6.47
CA ARG A 60 -4.38 5.40 6.72
C ARG A 60 -3.43 5.24 7.91
N SER A 61 -4.03 5.13 9.09
CA SER A 61 -3.37 5.22 10.41
C SER A 61 -2.08 4.41 10.57
N ARG A 62 -1.98 3.26 9.89
CA ARG A 62 -0.86 2.33 9.99
C ARG A 62 0.40 2.74 9.23
N VAL A 63 0.24 3.43 8.10
CA VAL A 63 1.33 3.88 7.23
C VAL A 63 1.41 5.41 7.14
N TYR A 64 0.55 6.11 7.89
CA TYR A 64 0.43 7.57 7.92
C TYR A 64 0.20 8.22 6.54
N ASP A 65 -0.40 7.45 5.61
CA ASP A 65 -0.73 7.93 4.27
C ASP A 65 -1.97 8.80 4.32
N LEU A 66 -1.85 10.05 3.86
CA LEU A 66 -2.99 10.94 3.69
C LEU A 66 -3.96 10.35 2.66
N VAL A 67 -5.22 10.17 3.07
CA VAL A 67 -6.32 9.63 2.26
C VAL A 67 -7.23 10.75 1.78
N TYR A 68 -7.53 11.71 2.66
CA TYR A 68 -8.42 12.82 2.35
C TYR A 68 -8.02 14.09 3.10
N GLU A 69 -8.14 15.24 2.43
CA GLU A 69 -8.02 16.56 3.02
C GLU A 69 -9.16 17.45 2.52
N GLY A 70 -9.99 17.95 3.42
CA GLY A 70 -11.13 18.78 3.04
C GLY A 70 -12.19 18.91 4.12
N GLU A 71 -13.40 19.22 3.69
CA GLU A 71 -14.54 19.44 4.57
C GLU A 71 -15.20 18.12 5.02
N PHE A 72 -15.52 18.07 6.31
CA PHE A 72 -16.27 16.99 6.92
C PHE A 72 -17.61 17.51 7.43
N LYS A 73 -18.64 16.66 7.36
CA LYS A 73 -19.91 16.89 8.03
C LYS A 73 -20.42 15.58 8.58
N ASN A 74 -20.62 15.53 9.89
CA ASN A 74 -21.10 14.33 10.59
C ASN A 74 -20.32 13.04 10.28
N ASN A 75 -18.99 13.12 10.18
CA ASN A 75 -18.08 12.02 9.76
C ASN A 75 -18.08 11.65 8.27
N HIS A 76 -18.76 12.39 7.40
CA HIS A 76 -18.71 12.19 5.95
C HIS A 76 -17.87 13.27 5.30
N TYR A 77 -17.18 12.95 4.21
CA TYR A 77 -16.59 13.96 3.34
C TYR A 77 -17.74 14.74 2.69
N GLU A 78 -17.64 16.05 2.69
CA GLU A 78 -18.66 16.98 2.25
C GLU A 78 -17.96 18.17 1.60
N GLY A 79 -18.61 18.91 0.71
CA GLY A 79 -18.06 20.14 0.17
C GLY A 79 -16.78 19.93 -0.63
N LYS A 80 -15.84 20.88 -0.58
CA LYS A 80 -14.58 20.80 -1.34
C LYS A 80 -13.56 19.95 -0.60
N GLY A 81 -12.85 19.08 -1.34
CA GLY A 81 -11.76 18.28 -0.78
C GLY A 81 -10.87 17.61 -1.81
N ILE A 82 -9.81 17.00 -1.32
CA ILE A 82 -8.80 16.28 -2.09
C ILE A 82 -8.76 14.85 -1.56
N PHE A 83 -8.92 13.88 -2.46
CA PHE A 83 -8.86 12.45 -2.15
C PHE A 83 -7.68 11.81 -2.85
N TYR A 84 -6.90 11.04 -2.10
CA TYR A 84 -5.69 10.36 -2.56
C TYR A 84 -5.99 8.88 -2.67
N PHE A 85 -5.95 8.35 -3.89
CA PHE A 85 -6.16 6.93 -4.13
C PHE A 85 -4.90 6.13 -3.81
N ASN A 86 -5.07 4.88 -3.39
CA ASN A 86 -3.96 3.97 -3.11
C ASN A 86 -3.05 3.73 -4.32
N ASN A 87 -3.59 3.82 -5.54
CA ASN A 87 -2.85 3.65 -6.80
C ASN A 87 -2.11 4.92 -7.25
N GLY A 88 -2.06 5.96 -6.41
CA GLY A 88 -1.35 7.21 -6.67
C GLY A 88 -2.14 8.28 -7.42
N TYR A 89 -3.35 7.97 -7.91
CA TYR A 89 -4.23 9.00 -8.46
C TYR A 89 -4.68 9.99 -7.38
N VAL A 90 -5.02 11.21 -7.78
CA VAL A 90 -5.52 12.24 -6.87
C VAL A 90 -6.76 12.87 -7.47
N TYR A 91 -7.87 12.87 -6.73
CA TYR A 91 -9.08 13.62 -7.08
C TYR A 91 -9.16 14.90 -6.26
N HIS A 92 -9.50 16.01 -6.89
CA HIS A 92 -9.81 17.28 -6.25
C HIS A 92 -11.12 17.81 -6.79
N GLY A 93 -12.11 18.00 -5.93
CA GLY A 93 -13.44 18.41 -6.36
C GLY A 93 -14.43 18.42 -5.21
N HIS A 94 -15.71 18.28 -5.53
CA HIS A 94 -16.76 18.29 -4.52
C HIS A 94 -17.14 16.87 -4.08
N PHE A 95 -17.60 16.80 -2.84
CA PHE A 95 -18.03 15.61 -2.14
C PHE A 95 -19.43 15.83 -1.57
N GLU A 96 -20.27 14.80 -1.65
CA GLU A 96 -21.54 14.72 -0.92
C GLU A 96 -21.61 13.31 -0.32
N ASP A 97 -21.77 13.19 1.00
CA ASP A 97 -21.85 11.92 1.71
C ASP A 97 -20.73 10.91 1.36
N ARG A 98 -19.49 11.41 1.19
CA ARG A 98 -18.27 10.66 0.76
C ARG A 98 -18.18 10.32 -0.73
N GLU A 99 -19.18 10.68 -1.54
CA GLU A 99 -19.16 10.43 -2.96
C GLU A 99 -18.65 11.65 -3.73
N PHE A 100 -17.85 11.43 -4.79
CA PHE A 100 -17.50 12.50 -5.72
C PHE A 100 -18.76 13.00 -6.43
N GLN A 101 -18.97 14.30 -6.39
CA GLN A 101 -20.11 14.97 -6.99
C GLN A 101 -19.68 16.23 -7.71
N GLY A 102 -20.44 16.60 -8.74
CA GLY A 102 -20.27 17.85 -9.46
C GLY A 102 -18.88 18.02 -10.08
N PRO A 103 -18.37 19.25 -10.21
CA PRO A 103 -17.10 19.52 -10.88
C PRO A 103 -15.90 18.98 -10.08
N GLY A 104 -14.96 18.34 -10.79
CA GLY A 104 -13.73 17.82 -10.22
C GLY A 104 -12.61 17.58 -11.23
N VAL A 105 -11.42 17.37 -10.71
CA VAL A 105 -10.16 17.16 -11.44
C VAL A 105 -9.48 15.92 -10.90
N VAL A 106 -8.92 15.09 -11.79
CA VAL A 106 -8.13 13.90 -11.45
C VAL A 106 -6.73 14.04 -12.02
N TYR A 107 -5.72 13.82 -11.18
CA TYR A 107 -4.32 13.74 -11.55
C TYR A 107 -3.85 12.28 -11.53
N ALA A 108 -2.95 11.95 -12.45
CA ALA A 108 -2.26 10.66 -12.50
C ALA A 108 -1.11 10.61 -11.46
N PRO A 109 -0.55 9.42 -11.17
CA PRO A 109 0.52 9.26 -10.17
C PRO A 109 1.79 10.07 -10.45
N ASP A 110 2.06 10.39 -11.71
CA ASP A 110 3.18 11.24 -12.15
C ASP A 110 2.90 12.75 -11.96
N GLY A 111 1.71 13.10 -11.48
CA GLY A 111 1.24 14.48 -11.30
C GLY A 111 0.68 15.11 -12.57
N GLU A 112 0.63 14.40 -13.70
CA GLU A 112 0.00 14.91 -14.91
C GLU A 112 -1.52 14.93 -14.78
N LEU A 113 -2.18 15.89 -15.43
CA LEU A 113 -3.64 15.91 -15.50
C LEU A 113 -4.12 14.65 -16.20
N ASN A 114 -5.03 13.91 -15.56
CA ASN A 114 -5.69 12.76 -16.16
C ASN A 114 -7.09 13.13 -16.67
N PHE A 115 -7.88 13.82 -15.87
CA PHE A 115 -9.28 14.12 -16.21
C PHE A 115 -9.77 15.41 -15.57
N VAL A 116 -10.63 16.15 -16.26
CA VAL A 116 -11.40 17.27 -15.70
C VAL A 116 -12.83 17.21 -16.23
N GLY A 117 -13.81 17.33 -15.35
CA GLY A 117 -15.22 17.23 -15.74
C GLY A 117 -16.14 17.14 -14.54
N THR A 118 -17.37 16.70 -14.79
CA THR A 118 -18.37 16.47 -13.75
C THR A 118 -18.42 15.01 -13.31
N PHE A 119 -18.79 14.82 -12.04
CA PHE A 119 -18.89 13.55 -11.37
C PHE A 119 -20.28 13.38 -10.75
N SER A 120 -20.75 12.15 -10.72
CA SER A 120 -21.95 11.73 -10.01
C SER A 120 -21.70 10.38 -9.38
N LYS A 121 -21.93 10.25 -8.07
CA LYS A 121 -21.76 8.98 -7.32
C LYS A 121 -20.42 8.30 -7.59
N ASN A 122 -19.32 9.05 -7.48
CA ASN A 122 -17.94 8.60 -7.74
C ASN A 122 -17.58 8.31 -9.20
N LYS A 123 -18.49 8.51 -10.15
CA LYS A 123 -18.28 8.21 -11.57
C LYS A 123 -18.24 9.49 -12.39
N LYS A 124 -17.49 9.46 -13.49
CA LYS A 124 -17.55 10.54 -14.50
C LYS A 124 -18.96 10.57 -15.07
N ASP A 125 -19.58 11.74 -15.05
CA ASP A 125 -20.97 11.91 -15.46
C ASP A 125 -21.18 13.32 -15.98
N GLY A 126 -21.61 13.47 -17.23
CA GLY A 126 -21.68 14.74 -17.95
C GLY A 126 -20.43 15.06 -18.78
N ILE A 127 -20.19 16.35 -19.04
CA ILE A 127 -19.12 16.79 -19.95
C ILE A 127 -17.76 16.74 -19.24
N GLY A 128 -16.75 16.21 -19.93
CA GLY A 128 -15.38 16.19 -19.43
C GLY A 128 -14.30 16.04 -20.51
N PHE A 129 -13.07 16.26 -20.09
CA PHE A 129 -11.87 16.13 -20.89
C PHE A 129 -10.94 15.09 -20.27
N GLN A 130 -10.63 14.03 -21.03
CA GLN A 130 -9.70 12.97 -20.64
C GLN A 130 -8.36 13.17 -21.34
N TYR A 131 -7.29 13.06 -20.56
CA TYR A 131 -5.90 13.09 -21.00
C TYR A 131 -5.31 11.70 -20.85
N TYR A 132 -4.73 11.18 -21.93
CA TYR A 132 -4.08 9.87 -21.92
C TYR A 132 -3.04 9.75 -23.03
N LYS A 133 -1.79 9.41 -22.67
CA LYS A 133 -0.67 9.20 -23.61
C LYS A 133 -0.51 10.35 -24.63
N GLY A 134 -0.56 11.60 -24.15
CA GLY A 134 -0.42 12.80 -24.97
C GLY A 134 -1.63 13.15 -25.85
N LYS A 135 -2.76 12.44 -25.71
CA LYS A 135 -4.02 12.76 -26.40
C LYS A 135 -5.02 13.38 -25.44
N VAL A 136 -5.82 14.29 -25.95
CA VAL A 136 -6.96 14.91 -25.24
C VAL A 136 -8.25 14.50 -25.93
N ILE A 137 -9.21 13.99 -25.14
CA ILE A 137 -10.54 13.60 -25.61
C ILE A 137 -11.57 14.45 -24.87
N LYS A 138 -12.31 15.28 -25.60
CA LYS A 138 -13.53 15.92 -25.08
C LYS A 138 -14.70 14.96 -25.30
N GLY A 139 -15.49 14.72 -24.25
CA GLY A 139 -16.61 13.79 -24.34
C GLY A 139 -17.71 14.06 -23.34
N GLU A 140 -18.82 13.38 -23.57
CA GLU A 140 -19.93 13.21 -22.64
C GLU A 140 -19.81 11.81 -22.01
N TRP A 141 -19.86 11.78 -20.69
CA TRP A 141 -19.70 10.60 -19.85
C TRP A 141 -21.03 10.25 -19.18
N GLU A 142 -21.32 8.96 -19.05
CA GLU A 142 -22.46 8.48 -18.27
C GLU A 142 -22.01 7.23 -17.52
N GLU A 143 -22.25 7.20 -16.20
CA GLU A 143 -21.87 6.08 -15.33
C GLU A 143 -20.38 5.67 -15.43
N GLY A 144 -19.50 6.62 -15.77
CA GLY A 144 -18.06 6.42 -15.93
C GLY A 144 -17.58 6.12 -17.36
N GLU A 145 -18.50 5.89 -18.30
CA GLU A 145 -18.21 5.40 -19.66
C GLU A 145 -18.36 6.49 -20.72
N LEU A 146 -17.55 6.43 -21.79
CA LEU A 146 -17.62 7.39 -22.92
C LEU A 146 -18.85 7.07 -23.75
N ILE A 147 -19.88 7.89 -23.64
CA ILE A 147 -21.07 7.72 -24.49
C ILE A 147 -20.95 8.51 -25.80
N ARG A 148 -20.26 9.66 -25.78
CA ARG A 148 -20.09 10.49 -26.97
C ARG A 148 -18.77 11.26 -26.94
N GLN A 149 -17.91 11.01 -27.92
CA GLN A 149 -16.79 11.91 -28.21
C GLN A 149 -17.30 13.16 -28.91
N ILE A 150 -16.92 14.33 -28.41
CA ILE A 150 -17.24 15.62 -29.01
C ILE A 150 -15.99 16.04 -29.76
N ASP A 151 -15.95 15.71 -31.06
CA ASP A 151 -14.90 16.24 -31.92
C ASP A 151 -15.07 17.75 -32.04
N PRO A 152 -14.01 18.55 -31.80
CA PRO A 152 -14.04 19.96 -32.11
C PRO A 152 -14.19 20.10 -33.64
N ASP A 153 -15.37 20.54 -34.06
CA ASP A 153 -15.83 20.54 -35.44
C ASP A 153 -14.83 21.17 -36.42
N HIS A 154 -14.45 20.42 -37.46
CA HIS A 154 -14.16 20.85 -38.84
C HIS A 154 -13.62 22.28 -39.09
N GLY A 155 -12.60 22.73 -38.34
CA GLY A 155 -12.04 24.07 -38.50
C GLY A 155 -10.61 24.19 -37.97
N SER A 156 -9.64 23.99 -38.87
CA SER A 156 -8.18 24.13 -38.68
C SER A 156 -7.49 23.03 -37.86
N ARG A 157 -6.81 22.16 -38.60
CA ARG A 157 -5.73 21.28 -38.16
C ARG A 157 -4.63 22.05 -37.39
N ASP A 158 -4.58 23.36 -37.59
CA ASP A 158 -3.63 24.29 -36.97
C ASP A 158 -3.95 24.62 -35.50
N TYR A 159 -5.16 24.40 -34.99
CA TYR A 159 -5.49 24.76 -33.59
C TYR A 159 -4.84 23.85 -32.55
N PHE A 160 -4.50 22.61 -32.92
CA PHE A 160 -3.84 21.64 -32.03
C PHE A 160 -2.40 21.28 -32.43
N GLU A 161 -1.99 21.45 -33.69
CA GLU A 161 -0.56 21.32 -34.05
C GLU A 161 0.30 22.48 -33.50
N SER A 162 -0.30 23.62 -33.11
CA SER A 162 0.36 24.68 -32.34
C SER A 162 0.35 24.46 -30.82
N ILE A 163 -0.31 23.42 -30.32
CA ILE A 163 -0.44 23.10 -28.88
C ILE A 163 0.76 22.29 -28.36
N ASP A 164 1.75 22.00 -29.21
CA ASP A 164 2.90 21.12 -28.89
C ASP A 164 4.26 21.83 -28.71
N ARG A 165 4.33 23.10 -28.27
CA ARG A 165 5.64 23.68 -27.89
C ARG A 165 5.71 24.50 -26.61
N GLU A 166 4.60 24.94 -26.05
CA GLU A 166 4.58 25.58 -24.73
C GLU A 166 3.45 24.94 -23.93
N LYS A 167 3.77 24.08 -22.96
CA LYS A 167 2.84 23.36 -22.06
C LYS A 167 1.98 24.31 -21.20
N LYS A 168 1.16 25.15 -21.81
CA LYS A 168 0.12 25.98 -21.20
C LYS A 168 -1.10 25.89 -22.09
N ILE A 169 -1.78 24.76 -21.98
CA ILE A 169 -3.21 24.69 -22.26
C ILE A 169 -3.85 25.90 -21.54
N HIS A 170 -4.81 26.59 -22.17
CA HIS A 170 -5.70 27.55 -21.50
C HIS A 170 -6.58 26.80 -20.47
N PHE A 171 -5.92 26.26 -19.45
CA PHE A 171 -6.49 25.51 -18.35
C PHE A 171 -7.54 26.35 -17.64
N ASP A 172 -7.24 27.63 -17.48
CA ASP A 172 -8.08 28.63 -16.87
C ASP A 172 -9.42 28.79 -17.61
N GLU A 173 -9.45 28.67 -18.95
CA GLU A 173 -10.70 28.83 -19.73
C GLU A 173 -11.61 27.62 -19.59
N ILE A 174 -11.05 26.39 -19.64
CA ILE A 174 -11.81 25.14 -19.49
C ILE A 174 -12.36 25.01 -18.06
N LEU A 175 -11.53 25.34 -17.08
CA LEU A 175 -11.91 25.37 -15.67
C LEU A 175 -12.96 26.46 -15.39
N PHE A 176 -12.84 27.62 -16.03
CA PHE A 176 -13.81 28.69 -15.94
C PHE A 176 -15.17 28.29 -16.53
N GLU A 177 -15.21 27.63 -17.69
CA GLU A 177 -16.44 27.12 -18.30
C GLU A 177 -17.16 26.09 -17.41
N LEU A 178 -16.38 25.22 -16.74
CA LEU A 178 -16.91 24.18 -15.86
C LEU A 178 -17.14 24.66 -14.41
N GLY A 179 -16.76 25.90 -14.08
CA GLY A 179 -16.82 26.44 -12.72
C GLY A 179 -15.91 25.70 -11.71
N VAL A 180 -14.84 25.07 -12.19
CA VAL A 180 -13.89 24.30 -11.39
C VAL A 180 -12.77 25.25 -10.94
N GLU A 181 -12.63 25.52 -9.64
CA GLU A 181 -11.46 26.26 -9.14
C GLU A 181 -10.23 25.35 -9.16
N MET A 182 -9.19 25.74 -9.89
CA MET A 182 -7.91 25.03 -9.84
C MET A 182 -7.26 25.23 -8.47
N PRO A 183 -6.76 24.17 -7.83
CA PRO A 183 -5.87 24.37 -6.70
C PRO A 183 -4.61 25.08 -7.21
N SER A 184 -4.17 26.11 -6.48
CA SER A 184 -2.99 26.93 -6.86
C SER A 184 -1.67 26.12 -7.01
N LEU A 185 -1.66 24.88 -6.52
CA LEU A 185 -0.59 23.90 -6.64
C LEU A 185 -1.24 22.53 -6.93
N VAL A 186 -0.58 21.69 -7.73
CA VAL A 186 -0.92 20.26 -7.77
C VAL A 186 -0.85 19.76 -6.32
N PRO A 187 -1.89 19.12 -5.77
CA PRO A 187 -1.82 18.59 -4.42
C PRO A 187 -0.69 17.56 -4.34
N SER A 188 0.48 17.96 -3.88
CA SER A 188 1.52 17.02 -3.51
C SER A 188 0.96 16.25 -2.33
N ARG A 189 0.93 14.93 -2.44
CA ARG A 189 0.64 14.01 -1.34
C ARG A 189 1.51 14.45 -0.17
N THR A 190 0.95 15.25 0.73
CA THR A 190 1.70 15.74 1.88
C THR A 190 1.57 14.63 2.89
N SER A 191 2.32 13.55 2.67
CA SER A 191 2.61 12.62 3.76
C SER A 191 3.18 13.48 4.88
N ILE A 192 2.72 13.27 6.11
CA ILE A 192 3.47 13.77 7.25
C ILE A 192 4.89 13.24 7.04
N PRO A 193 5.92 14.10 6.87
CA PRO A 193 7.25 13.60 6.55
C PRO A 193 7.66 12.67 7.68
N LEU A 194 7.68 11.40 7.35
CA LEU A 194 8.11 10.35 8.25
C LEU A 194 9.60 10.61 8.52
N THR A 195 9.90 10.90 9.78
CA THR A 195 11.28 11.13 10.21
C THR A 195 11.82 9.85 10.82
N ASP A 196 13.13 9.76 10.98
CA ASP A 196 13.76 8.65 11.70
C ASP A 196 13.27 8.53 13.15
N GLN A 197 12.67 9.57 13.72
CA GLN A 197 12.09 9.56 15.07
C GLN A 197 10.63 9.08 15.09
N THR A 198 10.00 8.86 13.94
CA THR A 198 8.61 8.40 13.91
C THR A 198 8.53 7.00 14.50
N VAL A 199 7.74 6.86 15.56
CA VAL A 199 7.47 5.58 16.22
C VAL A 199 6.55 4.74 15.34
N LEU A 200 7.00 3.53 15.05
CA LEU A 200 6.22 2.51 14.38
C LEU A 200 5.49 1.66 15.40
N LYS A 201 4.30 1.23 15.02
CA LYS A 201 3.59 0.21 15.78
C LYS A 201 3.48 -1.04 14.93
N LEU A 202 4.25 -2.03 15.34
CA LEU A 202 4.45 -3.27 14.61
C LEU A 202 3.59 -4.36 15.22
N ASP A 203 3.42 -5.45 14.48
CA ASP A 203 2.95 -6.70 15.05
C ASP A 203 3.85 -7.11 16.24
N PRO A 204 3.31 -7.59 17.37
CA PRO A 204 4.11 -7.96 18.53
C PRO A 204 5.21 -8.99 18.23
N SER A 205 4.94 -9.95 17.33
CA SER A 205 5.90 -10.96 16.91
C SER A 205 7.00 -10.35 16.04
N LEU A 206 6.63 -9.44 15.13
CA LEU A 206 7.58 -8.68 14.30
C LEU A 206 8.47 -7.78 15.16
N GLU A 207 7.88 -7.04 16.11
CA GLU A 207 8.61 -6.21 17.07
C GLU A 207 9.60 -7.07 17.88
N LYS A 208 9.17 -8.25 18.34
CA LYS A 208 10.03 -9.19 19.08
C LYS A 208 11.20 -9.69 18.22
N ALA A 209 10.97 -9.98 16.93
CA ALA A 209 12.03 -10.37 15.99
C ALA A 209 13.03 -9.23 15.78
N ILE A 210 12.55 -8.01 15.53
CA ILE A 210 13.40 -6.82 15.34
C ILE A 210 14.24 -6.51 16.59
N ARG A 211 13.68 -6.69 17.79
CA ARG A 211 14.40 -6.47 19.05
C ARG A 211 15.51 -7.49 19.32
N LYS A 212 15.61 -8.59 18.56
CA LYS A 212 16.77 -9.49 18.62
C LYS A 212 18.01 -8.84 18.03
N ASP A 213 17.86 -7.85 17.13
CA ASP A 213 18.97 -7.13 16.55
C ASP A 213 19.75 -6.38 17.65
N PRO A 214 21.08 -6.57 17.77
CA PRO A 214 21.89 -5.97 18.83
C PRO A 214 21.87 -4.44 18.85
N ARG A 215 21.50 -3.79 17.75
CA ARG A 215 21.42 -2.34 17.63
C ARG A 215 20.11 -1.77 18.20
N ILE A 216 19.07 -2.60 18.33
CA ILE A 216 17.68 -2.17 18.62
C ILE A 216 17.17 -2.72 19.98
N GLN A 217 18.04 -3.30 20.81
CA GLN A 217 17.69 -3.98 22.08
C GLN A 217 17.13 -3.08 23.20
N ASN A 218 16.98 -1.77 22.96
CA ASN A 218 16.51 -0.84 23.98
C ASN A 218 14.98 -0.96 24.18
N PRO A 219 14.44 -0.63 25.37
CA PRO A 219 13.01 -0.77 25.64
C PRO A 219 12.14 0.34 25.02
N ASN A 220 12.73 1.26 24.24
CA ASN A 220 11.95 2.33 23.63
C ASN A 220 11.11 1.77 22.46
N PRO A 221 10.01 2.45 22.10
CA PRO A 221 9.24 2.11 20.91
C PRO A 221 10.13 2.13 19.66
N ILE A 222 9.97 1.13 18.78
CA ILE A 222 10.75 1.04 17.54
C ILE A 222 10.38 2.21 16.63
N THR A 223 11.38 2.86 16.06
CA THR A 223 11.21 3.99 15.13
C THR A 223 11.60 3.62 13.70
N ILE A 224 11.29 4.48 12.73
CA ILE A 224 11.78 4.35 11.35
C ILE A 224 13.32 4.35 11.30
N GLY A 225 13.97 5.14 12.16
CA GLY A 225 15.43 5.15 12.27
C GLY A 225 15.99 3.82 12.75
N ASP A 226 15.27 3.09 13.60
CA ASP A 226 15.62 1.74 14.01
C ASP A 226 15.45 0.74 12.85
N MET A 227 14.35 0.82 12.10
CA MET A 227 14.13 -0.05 10.93
C MET A 227 15.22 0.10 9.87
N LYS A 228 15.70 1.32 9.63
CA LYS A 228 16.81 1.58 8.68
C LYS A 228 18.14 0.96 9.10
N GLN A 229 18.30 0.58 10.37
CA GLN A 229 19.52 -0.09 10.84
C GLN A 229 19.50 -1.59 10.53
N LEU A 230 18.34 -2.18 10.27
CA LEU A 230 18.23 -3.61 9.95
C LEU A 230 18.97 -3.93 8.65
N TYR A 231 19.72 -5.03 8.69
CA TYR A 231 20.44 -5.59 7.55
C TYR A 231 20.04 -7.05 7.31
N TYR A 232 19.85 -7.78 8.41
CA TYR A 232 19.32 -9.13 8.45
C TYR A 232 18.17 -9.15 9.45
N LEU A 233 17.05 -9.79 9.10
CA LEU A 233 15.93 -9.98 10.00
C LEU A 233 15.47 -11.44 9.96
N ASP A 234 15.58 -12.11 11.10
CA ASP A 234 15.15 -13.49 11.30
C ASP A 234 13.87 -13.57 12.13
N CYS A 235 12.80 -13.96 11.46
CA CYS A 235 11.49 -14.20 12.05
C CYS A 235 11.19 -15.70 12.26
N SER A 236 12.10 -16.61 11.91
CA SER A 236 11.85 -18.06 11.87
C SER A 236 11.56 -18.70 13.23
N TYR A 237 12.21 -18.21 14.28
CA TYR A 237 12.02 -18.71 15.65
C TYR A 237 11.00 -17.88 16.44
N GLY A 238 10.11 -17.17 15.75
CA GLY A 238 9.14 -16.23 16.30
C GLY A 238 7.79 -16.85 16.65
N GLU A 239 6.96 -16.08 17.37
CA GLU A 239 5.52 -16.28 17.27
C GLU A 239 5.09 -15.89 15.83
N TRP A 240 4.01 -16.50 15.32
CA TRP A 240 3.39 -16.14 14.06
C TRP A 240 3.23 -14.63 13.87
N ILE A 241 3.77 -14.09 12.77
CA ILE A 241 3.63 -12.69 12.35
C ILE A 241 2.38 -12.59 11.49
N LYS A 242 1.38 -11.83 11.95
CA LYS A 242 0.11 -11.65 11.22
C LYS A 242 0.13 -10.46 10.28
N ASP A 243 1.02 -9.53 10.53
CA ASP A 243 1.04 -8.22 9.90
C ASP A 243 2.49 -7.73 9.77
N LEU A 244 2.95 -7.62 8.52
CA LEU A 244 4.27 -7.13 8.18
C LEU A 244 4.34 -5.60 8.05
N THR A 245 3.25 -4.87 8.34
CA THR A 245 3.23 -3.40 8.30
C THR A 245 4.42 -2.80 9.05
N GLY A 246 5.12 -1.87 8.40
CA GLY A 246 6.31 -1.21 8.91
C GLY A 246 7.61 -1.80 8.35
N ILE A 247 7.59 -3.01 7.78
CA ILE A 247 8.76 -3.62 7.16
C ILE A 247 9.27 -2.79 5.97
N GLU A 248 8.39 -2.06 5.28
CA GLU A 248 8.73 -1.18 4.15
C GLU A 248 9.74 -0.08 4.50
N HIS A 249 9.93 0.21 5.79
CA HIS A 249 10.90 1.17 6.29
C HIS A 249 12.31 0.58 6.50
N ALA A 250 12.47 -0.74 6.45
CA ALA A 250 13.75 -1.44 6.55
C ALA A 250 14.52 -1.41 5.22
N VAL A 251 14.71 -0.23 4.63
CA VAL A 251 15.25 -0.05 3.27
C VAL A 251 16.69 -0.57 3.07
N ASN A 252 17.42 -0.83 4.15
CA ASN A 252 18.79 -1.40 4.14
C ASN A 252 18.81 -2.91 4.41
N LEU A 253 17.64 -3.54 4.54
CA LEU A 253 17.52 -4.98 4.73
C LEU A 253 17.99 -5.70 3.48
N SER A 254 18.99 -6.57 3.65
CA SER A 254 19.57 -7.44 2.62
C SER A 254 18.95 -8.83 2.67
N ASP A 255 18.61 -9.28 3.88
CA ASP A 255 18.20 -10.66 4.12
C ASP A 255 16.98 -10.67 5.03
N LEU A 256 15.90 -11.28 4.57
CA LEU A 256 14.64 -11.40 5.29
C LEU A 256 14.22 -12.86 5.37
N ASP A 257 14.20 -13.40 6.58
CA ASP A 257 13.68 -14.73 6.85
C ASP A 257 12.32 -14.63 7.54
N LEU A 258 11.27 -15.07 6.83
CA LEU A 258 9.89 -15.18 7.31
C LEU A 258 9.44 -16.64 7.45
N SER A 259 10.37 -17.59 7.32
CA SER A 259 10.06 -19.01 7.30
C SER A 259 9.44 -19.50 8.61
N GLY A 260 8.75 -20.64 8.57
CA GLY A 260 8.23 -21.28 9.79
C GLY A 260 7.11 -20.50 10.50
N SER A 261 6.48 -19.54 9.81
CA SER A 261 5.33 -18.78 10.31
C SER A 261 3.99 -19.53 10.15
N LEU A 262 4.00 -20.86 10.30
CA LEU A 262 2.83 -21.73 10.06
C LEU A 262 1.70 -21.47 11.07
N ASP A 263 0.65 -20.79 10.61
CA ASP A 263 -0.72 -20.82 11.12
C ASP A 263 -1.64 -21.06 9.91
N ASP A 264 -2.86 -21.56 10.11
CA ASP A 264 -3.84 -21.84 9.05
C ASP A 264 -4.25 -20.59 8.22
N SER A 265 -3.73 -19.40 8.56
CA SER A 265 -4.00 -18.14 7.88
C SER A 265 -3.00 -17.85 6.76
N ILE A 266 -3.52 -17.53 5.57
CA ILE A 266 -2.74 -17.09 4.41
C ILE A 266 -2.12 -15.73 4.71
N ILE A 267 -0.79 -15.63 4.58
CA ILE A 267 -0.06 -14.37 4.71
C ILE A 267 -0.04 -13.70 3.32
N GLU A 268 -0.73 -12.57 3.19
CA GLU A 268 -0.54 -11.67 2.04
C GLU A 268 0.70 -10.80 2.29
N LEU A 269 1.69 -10.86 1.38
CA LEU A 269 2.85 -9.98 1.46
C LEU A 269 2.47 -8.55 1.10
N PRO A 270 2.89 -7.54 1.89
CA PRO A 270 2.77 -6.14 1.49
C PRO A 270 3.66 -5.86 0.27
N ASP A 271 3.52 -4.67 -0.32
CA ASP A 271 4.43 -4.23 -1.36
C ASP A 271 5.84 -4.04 -0.79
N LEU A 272 6.76 -4.94 -1.17
CA LEU A 272 8.14 -4.95 -0.72
C LEU A 272 9.08 -4.17 -1.65
N SER A 273 8.58 -3.52 -2.70
CA SER A 273 9.41 -2.83 -3.72
C SER A 273 10.33 -1.73 -3.14
N CYS A 274 10.00 -1.20 -1.96
CA CYS A 274 10.84 -0.26 -1.20
C CYS A 274 12.11 -0.89 -0.61
N LEU A 275 12.18 -2.22 -0.48
CA LEU A 275 13.34 -2.95 0.04
C LEU A 275 14.40 -3.12 -1.06
N VAL A 276 14.94 -1.99 -1.50
CA VAL A 276 15.83 -1.92 -2.66
C VAL A 276 17.13 -2.70 -2.47
N ASN A 277 17.53 -3.00 -1.24
CA ASN A 277 18.73 -3.80 -0.95
C ASN A 277 18.44 -5.27 -0.68
N LEU A 278 17.17 -5.70 -0.68
CA LEU A 278 16.80 -7.07 -0.36
C LEU A 278 17.31 -8.02 -1.43
N ASN A 279 18.23 -8.89 -1.03
CA ASN A 279 18.93 -9.85 -1.86
C ASN A 279 18.45 -11.28 -1.61
N SER A 280 18.12 -11.61 -0.37
CA SER A 280 17.64 -12.94 0.03
C SER A 280 16.30 -12.85 0.77
N LEU A 281 15.33 -13.66 0.33
CA LEU A 281 14.02 -13.76 0.93
C LEU A 281 13.65 -15.23 1.16
N ASN A 282 13.54 -15.62 2.43
CA ASN A 282 13.11 -16.96 2.82
C ASN A 282 11.64 -16.94 3.26
N LEU A 283 10.79 -17.65 2.52
CA LEU A 283 9.36 -17.82 2.77
C LEU A 283 9.00 -19.31 2.97
N ASN A 284 9.99 -20.16 3.24
CA ASN A 284 9.74 -21.60 3.43
C ASN A 284 8.74 -21.86 4.56
N SER A 285 7.90 -22.87 4.44
CA SER A 285 6.91 -23.23 5.47
C SER A 285 6.05 -22.02 5.84
N THR A 286 5.45 -21.39 4.83
CA THR A 286 4.48 -20.30 5.01
C THR A 286 3.26 -20.52 4.12
N ASN A 287 2.09 -20.06 4.58
CA ASN A 287 0.83 -20.20 3.83
C ASN A 287 0.64 -19.12 2.75
N ILE A 288 1.72 -18.61 2.16
CA ILE A 288 1.63 -17.66 1.03
C ILE A 288 1.18 -18.39 -0.23
N SER A 289 0.25 -17.79 -0.97
CA SER A 289 -0.33 -18.37 -2.20
C SER A 289 -0.02 -17.57 -3.48
N SER A 290 0.54 -16.36 -3.35
CA SER A 290 0.94 -15.53 -4.50
C SER A 290 2.27 -14.84 -4.25
N VAL A 291 3.06 -14.74 -5.31
CA VAL A 291 4.37 -14.05 -5.37
C VAL A 291 4.31 -12.76 -6.20
N ASP A 292 3.12 -12.26 -6.53
CA ASP A 292 2.95 -11.06 -7.36
C ASP A 292 3.67 -9.83 -6.80
N SER A 293 3.59 -9.64 -5.48
CA SER A 293 4.25 -8.53 -4.77
C SER A 293 5.78 -8.55 -4.88
N LEU A 294 6.38 -9.70 -5.22
CA LEU A 294 7.83 -9.86 -5.37
C LEU A 294 8.34 -9.44 -6.76
N ALA A 295 7.46 -9.37 -7.75
CA ALA A 295 7.83 -9.27 -9.17
C ALA A 295 8.64 -8.01 -9.54
N ASN A 296 8.66 -6.99 -8.67
CA ASN A 296 9.36 -5.73 -8.89
C ASN A 296 10.52 -5.49 -7.91
N LEU A 297 10.94 -6.51 -7.15
CA LEU A 297 12.10 -6.38 -6.28
C LEU A 297 13.38 -6.21 -7.12
N PRO A 298 14.12 -5.10 -6.96
CA PRO A 298 15.14 -4.71 -7.92
C PRO A 298 16.42 -5.55 -7.83
N ASN A 299 16.70 -6.16 -6.68
CA ASN A 299 17.97 -6.82 -6.37
C ASN A 299 17.82 -8.22 -5.73
N LEU A 300 16.60 -8.79 -5.75
CA LEU A 300 16.37 -10.12 -5.17
C LEU A 300 17.13 -11.16 -6.01
N ALA A 301 18.02 -11.92 -5.35
CA ALA A 301 18.85 -12.96 -5.94
C ALA A 301 18.46 -14.35 -5.44
N ASP A 302 18.15 -14.48 -4.15
CA ASP A 302 17.81 -15.76 -3.53
C ASP A 302 16.36 -15.74 -3.03
N LEU A 303 15.56 -16.72 -3.47
CA LEU A 303 14.17 -16.88 -3.05
C LEU A 303 13.89 -18.33 -2.66
N TYR A 304 13.32 -18.52 -1.47
CA TYR A 304 12.97 -19.84 -0.94
C TYR A 304 11.45 -19.94 -0.69
N LEU A 305 10.80 -20.91 -1.32
CA LEU A 305 9.35 -21.13 -1.37
C LEU A 305 8.96 -22.61 -1.11
N GLN A 306 9.81 -23.38 -0.43
CA GLN A 306 9.49 -24.76 -0.04
C GLN A 306 8.33 -24.78 0.95
N ASP A 307 7.43 -25.77 0.90
CA ASP A 307 6.31 -25.88 1.83
C ASP A 307 5.47 -24.59 1.86
N THR A 308 5.05 -24.13 0.66
CA THR A 308 4.17 -22.97 0.46
C THR A 308 2.98 -23.31 -0.43
N CYS A 309 1.97 -22.44 -0.47
CA CYS A 309 0.79 -22.61 -1.33
C CYS A 309 0.94 -21.96 -2.72
N VAL A 310 2.15 -21.61 -3.14
CA VAL A 310 2.41 -20.90 -4.40
C VAL A 310 2.40 -21.88 -5.57
N THR A 311 1.49 -21.65 -6.52
CA THR A 311 1.33 -22.51 -7.71
C THR A 311 1.66 -21.80 -9.02
N ASP A 312 1.47 -20.47 -9.10
CA ASP A 312 1.83 -19.64 -10.25
C ASP A 312 3.14 -18.91 -9.99
N LEU A 313 4.18 -19.25 -10.74
CA LEU A 313 5.50 -18.62 -10.63
C LEU A 313 5.79 -17.59 -11.73
N LYS A 314 4.87 -17.39 -12.69
CA LYS A 314 5.06 -16.43 -13.79
C LYS A 314 5.45 -15.02 -13.33
N PRO A 315 4.99 -14.48 -12.19
CA PRO A 315 5.41 -13.16 -11.72
C PRO A 315 6.93 -13.05 -11.51
N LEU A 316 7.59 -14.15 -11.10
CA LEU A 316 9.03 -14.18 -10.84
C LEU A 316 9.87 -13.97 -12.11
N ALA A 317 9.30 -14.20 -13.31
CA ALA A 317 9.98 -13.96 -14.59
C ALA A 317 10.37 -12.48 -14.82
N ARG A 318 9.82 -11.55 -14.02
CA ARG A 318 10.18 -10.13 -14.05
C ARG A 318 11.44 -9.80 -13.25
N ILE A 319 11.84 -10.68 -12.33
CA ILE A 319 12.99 -10.51 -11.46
C ILE A 319 14.25 -11.02 -12.18
N LYS A 320 14.91 -10.12 -12.91
CA LYS A 320 16.10 -10.46 -13.71
C LYS A 320 17.35 -10.76 -12.88
N THR A 321 17.33 -10.38 -11.61
CA THR A 321 18.43 -10.58 -10.67
C THR A 321 18.36 -11.91 -9.95
N LEU A 322 17.28 -12.69 -10.12
CA LEU A 322 17.10 -13.94 -9.40
C LEU A 322 18.16 -14.96 -9.85
N GLU A 323 19.00 -15.42 -8.94
CA GLU A 323 20.08 -16.38 -9.20
C GLU A 323 19.71 -17.76 -8.68
N SER A 324 18.97 -17.83 -7.58
CA SER A 324 18.57 -19.04 -6.89
C SER A 324 17.08 -19.04 -6.55
N LEU A 325 16.40 -20.13 -6.86
CA LEU A 325 15.01 -20.37 -6.50
C LEU A 325 14.85 -21.75 -5.89
N SER A 326 14.35 -21.83 -4.67
CA SER A 326 13.98 -23.09 -4.01
C SER A 326 12.47 -23.23 -4.01
N VAL A 327 11.93 -24.28 -4.64
CA VAL A 327 10.49 -24.55 -4.75
C VAL A 327 10.17 -26.03 -4.52
N GLU A 328 8.98 -26.32 -4.03
CA GLU A 328 8.50 -27.70 -3.89
C GLU A 328 8.04 -28.22 -5.26
N ARG A 329 8.67 -29.29 -5.75
CA ARG A 329 8.45 -29.75 -7.13
C ARG A 329 7.06 -30.28 -7.38
N ASP A 330 6.40 -30.80 -6.35
CA ASP A 330 5.11 -31.47 -6.48
C ASP A 330 3.92 -30.49 -6.53
N TRP A 331 4.13 -29.22 -6.20
CA TRP A 331 3.08 -28.19 -6.16
C TRP A 331 3.18 -27.13 -7.27
N VAL A 332 4.22 -27.17 -8.08
CA VAL A 332 4.45 -26.17 -9.14
C VAL A 332 4.40 -26.82 -10.53
N ASP A 333 3.78 -26.13 -11.48
CA ASP A 333 3.75 -26.57 -12.87
C ASP A 333 5.17 -26.54 -13.51
N LEU A 334 5.57 -27.67 -14.11
CA LEU A 334 6.81 -27.78 -14.88
C LEU A 334 6.87 -26.77 -16.05
N GLU A 335 5.75 -26.33 -16.61
CA GLU A 335 5.70 -25.28 -17.63
C GLU A 335 6.14 -23.92 -17.08
N ASP A 336 5.76 -23.59 -15.85
CA ASP A 336 6.16 -22.35 -15.19
C ASP A 336 7.66 -22.35 -14.87
N LEU A 337 8.19 -23.47 -14.41
CA LEU A 337 9.64 -23.63 -14.17
C LEU A 337 10.45 -23.47 -15.47
N LYS A 338 10.01 -24.11 -16.56
CA LYS A 338 10.63 -23.95 -17.88
C LYS A 338 10.58 -22.50 -18.35
N PHE A 339 9.42 -21.84 -18.19
CA PHE A 339 9.24 -20.45 -18.54
C PHE A 339 10.20 -19.53 -17.78
N LEU A 340 10.43 -19.79 -16.48
CA LEU A 340 11.40 -19.02 -15.70
C LEU A 340 12.83 -19.19 -16.21
N VAL A 341 13.26 -20.42 -16.48
CA VAL A 341 14.62 -20.70 -17.02
C VAL A 341 14.80 -20.09 -18.42
N GLU A 342 13.77 -20.10 -19.27
CA GLU A 342 13.81 -19.43 -20.57
C GLU A 342 14.01 -17.91 -20.46
N ARG A 343 13.42 -17.29 -19.43
CA ARG A 343 13.52 -15.85 -19.17
C ARG A 343 14.78 -15.46 -18.41
N ASN A 344 15.34 -16.38 -17.63
CA ASN A 344 16.57 -16.20 -16.87
C ASN A 344 17.43 -17.48 -16.92
N PRO A 345 18.27 -17.65 -17.96
CA PRO A 345 19.04 -18.87 -18.18
C PRO A 345 20.12 -19.17 -17.12
N SER A 346 20.47 -18.18 -16.30
CA SER A 346 21.40 -18.33 -15.16
C SER A 346 20.71 -18.76 -13.86
N LEU A 347 19.38 -18.78 -13.82
CA LEU A 347 18.62 -19.16 -12.64
C LEU A 347 18.86 -20.62 -12.29
N THR A 348 19.32 -20.87 -11.07
CA THR A 348 19.42 -22.21 -10.50
C THR A 348 18.16 -22.52 -9.70
N ILE A 349 17.47 -23.60 -10.06
CA ILE A 349 16.25 -24.03 -9.37
C ILE A 349 16.56 -25.28 -8.55
N TYR A 350 16.35 -25.19 -7.24
CA TYR A 350 16.43 -26.28 -6.29
C TYR A 350 15.03 -26.81 -6.02
N GLY A 351 14.87 -28.12 -6.08
CA GLY A 351 13.64 -28.80 -5.70
C GLY A 351 13.95 -29.92 -4.73
N TYR A 352 13.24 -29.96 -3.62
CA TYR A 352 13.25 -31.11 -2.73
C TYR A 352 12.38 -32.20 -3.38
N ASN A 353 12.94 -33.38 -3.58
CA ASN A 353 12.19 -34.60 -3.85
C ASN A 353 12.21 -35.37 -2.52
N ASP A 354 11.07 -35.76 -1.99
CA ASP A 354 10.99 -36.68 -0.83
C ASP A 354 11.32 -38.15 -1.21
N ASP A 355 11.85 -38.40 -2.42
CA ASP A 355 12.04 -39.75 -2.99
C ASP A 355 13.49 -40.26 -3.00
N GLU A 356 14.35 -39.83 -2.08
CA GLU A 356 15.63 -40.53 -1.80
C GLU A 356 15.84 -40.70 -0.30
N ASP A 357 15.33 -41.81 0.26
CA ASP A 357 15.99 -42.72 1.22
C ASP A 357 14.96 -43.51 2.07
N ASP A 358 14.59 -44.73 1.63
CA ASP A 358 14.45 -45.94 2.48
C ASP A 358 13.79 -47.10 1.69
N ASP A 359 14.47 -47.58 0.64
CA ASP A 359 14.33 -48.95 0.16
C ASP A 359 15.69 -49.65 0.33
N ASP A 360 15.97 -50.14 1.54
CA ASP A 360 16.92 -51.24 1.78
C ASP A 360 16.65 -51.89 3.15
N TYR A 361 15.45 -52.46 3.32
CA TYR A 361 15.31 -53.64 4.17
C TYR A 361 15.54 -54.87 3.29
N ASP A 362 16.81 -55.09 2.96
CA ASP A 362 17.28 -56.37 2.44
C ASP A 362 17.14 -57.40 3.58
N ASP A 363 16.20 -58.30 3.32
CA ASP A 363 15.93 -59.54 4.02
C ASP A 363 17.13 -60.46 3.77
N ASP A 364 18.14 -60.43 4.64
CA ASP A 364 19.11 -61.52 4.72
C ASP A 364 19.48 -61.87 6.17
N CYS A 365 19.03 -63.07 6.50
CA CYS A 365 19.40 -63.88 7.64
C CYS A 365 20.91 -64.15 7.60
N ASP A 366 21.62 -63.89 8.71
CA ASP A 366 22.76 -64.74 9.10
C ASP A 366 23.02 -64.65 10.60
N LEU A 367 22.56 -65.71 11.28
CA LEU A 367 23.33 -66.54 12.22
C LEU A 367 24.38 -65.83 13.09
N TYR A 368 24.03 -65.55 14.34
CA TYR A 368 24.98 -65.72 15.43
C TYR A 368 24.61 -67.01 16.19
N GLU A 369 25.48 -68.00 15.98
CA GLU A 369 25.58 -69.20 16.81
C GLU A 369 25.88 -68.82 18.25
N ASP A 370 25.29 -69.61 19.15
CA ASP A 370 25.61 -69.67 20.56
C ASP A 370 27.12 -69.96 20.78
N GLU A 371 27.78 -69.15 21.60
CA GLU A 371 28.85 -69.65 22.47
C GLU A 371 28.61 -69.18 23.92
N ASP A 372 28.59 -70.20 24.79
CA ASP A 372 28.63 -70.28 26.25
C ASP A 372 27.33 -70.23 27.10
#